data_AF-A0A2Z5Y393-F1
#
_entry.id   AF-A0A2Z5Y393-F1
#
_cell.length_a   1.000
_cell.length_b   1.000
_cell.length_c   1.000
_cell.angle_alpha   90.00
_cell.angle_beta   90.00
_cell.angle_gamma   90.00
#
_symmetry.space_group_name_H-M   'P 1'
#
loop_
_entity.id
_entity.type
_entity.pdbx_description
1 polymer ?
#
loop_
_entity_poly.entity_id
_entity_poly.type
_entity_poly.pdbx_seq_one_letter_code
_entity_poly.pdbx_strand_id
1 'polypeptide(L)' 'MIKLIVLLTTFTYSCNFFLFLYLKQRHEAAGIEKLSIIWGTNMLILLFDGIFAFIGKLIIELSFI' A
#
# COMPACT_ATOMS: atom_id res chain seq x y z
N MET A 1 -10.52 15.69 10.30
CA MET A 1 -9.14 15.20 10.55
C MET A 1 -8.99 13.75 10.11
N ILE A 2 -9.47 12.75 10.86
CA ILE A 2 -9.24 11.32 10.56
C ILE A 2 -9.69 10.90 9.15
N LYS A 3 -10.90 11.29 8.69
CA LYS A 3 -11.37 10.96 7.34
C LYS A 3 -10.47 11.51 6.23
N LEU A 4 -9.89 12.69 6.44
CA LEU A 4 -8.97 13.33 5.50
C LEU A 4 -7.62 12.59 5.47
N ILE A 5 -7.14 12.16 6.64
CA ILE A 5 -5.93 11.35 6.78
C ILE A 5 -6.12 10.03 6.04
N VAL A 6 -7.23 9.31 6.31
CA VAL A 6 -7.55 8.05 5.62
C VAL A 6 -7.59 8.25 4.11
N LEU A 7 -8.28 9.29 3.61
CA LEU A 7 -8.34 9.60 2.19
C LEU A 7 -6.95 9.83 1.58
N LEU A 8 -6.13 10.69 2.21
CA LEU A 8 -4.79 11.01 1.74
C LEU A 8 -3.87 9.80 1.78
N THR A 9 -3.97 8.98 2.82
CA THR A 9 -3.20 7.74 2.95
C THR A 9 -3.59 6.76 1.85
N THR A 10 -4.88 6.48 1.66
CA THR A 10 -5.36 5.61 0.57
C THR A 10 -4.94 6.12 -0.80
N PHE A 11 -5.01 7.43 -1.03
CA PHE A 11 -4.60 8.05 -2.29
C PHE A 11 -3.09 7.90 -2.54
N THR A 12 -2.27 8.23 -1.55
CA THR A 12 -0.80 8.12 -1.63
C THR A 12 -0.38 6.68 -1.93
N TYR A 13 -1.00 5.71 -1.26
CA TYR A 13 -0.73 4.31 -1.49
C TYR A 13 -1.17 3.82 -2.86
N SER A 14 -2.33 4.28 -3.33
CA SER A 14 -2.82 3.96 -4.67
C SER A 14 -1.87 4.47 -5.75
N CYS A 15 -1.40 5.73 -5.63
CA CYS A 15 -0.39 6.29 -6.53
C CYS A 15 0.91 5.48 -6.51
N ASN A 16 1.39 5.07 -5.34
CA ASN A 16 2.59 4.22 -5.23
C ASN A 16 2.41 2.85 -5.90
N PHE A 17 1.21 2.26 -5.85
CA PHE A 17 0.91 1.00 -6.51
C PHE A 17 0.88 1.12 -8.03
N PHE A 18 0.25 2.18 -8.56
CA PHE A 18 0.27 2.45 -10.00
C PHE A 18 1.68 2.75 -10.50
N LEU A 19 2.48 3.49 -9.74
CA LEU A 19 3.89 3.76 -10.06
C LEU A 19 4.71 2.46 -10.10
N PHE A 20 4.48 1.55 -9.15
CA PHE A 20 5.08 0.21 -9.14
C PHE A 20 4.74 -0.56 -10.42
N LEU A 21 3.46 -0.63 -10.80
CA LEU A 21 3.02 -1.34 -12.00
C LEU A 21 3.59 -0.72 -13.28
N TYR A 22 3.61 0.61 -13.37
CA TYR A 22 4.14 1.34 -14.51
C TYR A 22 5.64 1.09 -14.71
N LEU A 23 6.42 1.21 -13.63
CA LEU A 23 7.86 1.00 -13.68
C LEU A 23 8.21 -0.48 -13.87
N LYS A 24 7.41 -1.42 -13.35
CA LYS A 24 7.57 -2.85 -13.61
C LYS A 24 7.43 -3.22 -15.08
N GLN A 25 6.62 -2.48 -15.85
CA GLN A 25 6.49 -2.67 -17.30
C GLN A 25 7.69 -2.11 -18.09
N ARG A 26 8.47 -1.18 -17.51
CA ARG A 26 9.68 -0.66 -18.16
C ARG A 26 10.91 -1.47 -17.73
N HIS A 27 11.42 -2.28 -18.66
CA HIS A 27 12.61 -3.11 -18.44
C HIS A 27 13.91 -2.31 -18.26
N GLU A 28 13.92 -1.02 -18.63
CA GLU A 28 15.10 -0.13 -18.62
C GLU A 28 15.14 0.88 -17.46
N ALA A 29 14.38 0.65 -16.38
CA ALA A 29 14.39 1.58 -15.25
C ALA A 29 15.79 1.66 -14.61
N ALA A 30 16.37 2.86 -14.59
CA ALA A 30 17.70 3.12 -14.05
C ALA A 30 17.73 2.84 -12.53
N GLY A 31 18.92 2.60 -11.96
CA GLY A 31 19.06 2.11 -10.57
C GLY A 31 18.32 2.92 -9.49
N ILE A 32 18.12 4.22 -9.71
CA ILE A 32 17.39 5.13 -8.82
C ILE A 32 15.87 4.87 -8.86
N GLU A 33 15.31 4.60 -10.06
CA GLU A 33 13.91 4.19 -10.20
C GLU A 33 13.67 2.83 -9.54
N LYS A 34 14.61 1.88 -9.67
CA LYS A 34 14.54 0.59 -8.98
C LYS A 34 14.51 0.73 -7.45
N LEU A 35 15.30 1.66 -6.90
CA LEU A 35 15.28 1.97 -5.46
C LEU A 35 13.96 2.61 -5.03
N SER A 36 13.41 3.52 -5.84
CA SER A 36 12.11 4.14 -5.58
C SER A 36 10.97 3.10 -5.57
N ILE A 37 11.00 2.13 -6.50
CA ILE A 37 10.07 1.00 -6.52
C ILE A 37 10.21 0.18 -5.23
N ILE A 38 11.43 -0.20 -4.83
CA ILE A 38 11.64 -1.02 -3.63
C ILE A 38 11.12 -0.31 -2.38
N TRP A 39 11.44 0.97 -2.20
CA TRP A 39 10.98 1.76 -1.06
C TRP A 39 9.47 2.01 -1.09
N GLY A 40 8.90 2.30 -2.26
CA GLY A 40 7.46 2.49 -2.44
C GLY A 40 6.66 1.20 -2.25
N THR A 41 7.20 0.05 -2.67
CA THR A 41 6.58 -1.28 -2.48
C THR A 41 6.68 -1.73 -1.03
N ASN A 42 7.79 -1.44 -0.34
CA ASN A 42 7.92 -1.77 1.08
C ASN A 42 6.86 -1.06 1.93
N MET A 43 6.56 0.20 1.61
CA MET A 43 5.44 0.92 2.23
C MET A 43 4.10 0.25 1.94
N LEU A 44 3.86 -0.26 0.72
CA LEU A 44 2.60 -0.95 0.34
C LEU A 44 2.37 -2.23 1.15
N ILE A 45 3.42 -2.98 1.48
CA ILE A 45 3.32 -4.15 2.36
C ILE A 45 2.79 -3.74 3.73
N LEU A 46 3.27 -2.61 4.28
CA LEU A 46 2.81 -2.07 5.57
C LEU A 46 1.32 -1.73 5.56
N LEU A 47 0.78 -1.23 4.44
CA LEU A 47 -0.65 -0.97 4.28
C LEU A 47 -1.45 -2.27 4.25
N PHE A 48 -0.99 -3.26 3.48
CA PHE A 48 -1.64 -4.57 3.41
C PHE A 48 -1.67 -5.24 4.78
N ASP A 49 -0.59 -5.19 5.55
CA ASP A 49 -0.56 -5.66 6.95
C ASP A 49 -1.62 -4.95 7.80
N GLY A 50 -1.75 -3.62 7.67
CA GLY A 50 -2.79 -2.86 8.36
C GLY A 50 -4.22 -3.28 7.97
N ILE A 51 -4.46 -3.55 6.68
CA ILE A 51 -5.75 -4.03 6.17
C ILE A 51 -6.04 -5.45 6.67
N PHE A 52 -5.07 -6.36 6.62
CA PHE A 52 -5.22 -7.73 7.11
C PHE A 52 -5.46 -7.77 8.61
N ALA A 53 -4.73 -6.97 9.40
CA ALA A 53 -4.96 -6.86 10.84
C ALA A 53 -6.37 -6.31 11.14
N PHE A 54 -6.82 -5.30 10.39
CA PHE A 54 -8.16 -4.73 10.54
C PHE A 54 -9.27 -5.73 10.19
N ILE A 55 -9.14 -6.43 9.05
CA ILE A 55 -10.09 -7.47 8.63
C ILE A 55 -10.08 -8.64 9.60
N GLY A 56 -8.90 -9.08 10.05
CA GLY A 56 -8.76 -10.14 11.04
C GLY A 56 -9.47 -9.81 12.35
N LYS A 57 -9.32 -8.57 12.84
CA LYS A 57 -10.06 -8.08 14.01
C LYS A 57 -11.57 -8.09 13.79
N LEU A 58 -12.04 -7.65 12.61
CA LEU A 58 -13.47 -7.67 12.27
C LEU A 58 -14.04 -9.09 12.23
N ILE A 59 -13.32 -10.06 11.67
CA ILE A 59 -13.76 -11.47 11.62
C ILE A 59 -13.86 -12.05 13.03
N ILE A 60 -12.89 -11.74 13.91
CA ILE A 60 -12.92 -12.19 15.31
C ILE A 60 -14.12 -11.58 16.02
N GLU A 61 -14.34 -10.26 15.92
CA GLU A 61 -15.51 -9.60 16.54
C GLU A 61 -16.84 -10.14 16.00
N LEU A 62 -16.93 -10.44 14.70
CA LEU A 62 -18.14 -11.01 14.10
C LEU A 62 -18.38 -12.48 14.50
N SER A 63 -17.32 -13.24 14.77
CA SER A 63 -17.42 -14.65 15.20
C SER A 63 -17.73 -14.82 16.69
N PHE A 64 -17.55 -13.75 17.49
CA PHE A 64 -17.86 -13.72 18.92
C PHE A 64 -19.25 -13.09 19.22
N ILE A 65 -20.05 -12.82 18.19
CA ILE A 65 -21.48 -12.46 18.25
C ILE A 65 -22.31 -13.71 17.91
#